data_AF-A0A931WWL1-F1
#
_entry.id   AF-A0A931WWL1-F1
#
_cell.length_a   1.000
_cell.length_b   1.000
_cell.length_c   1.000
_cell.angle_alpha   90.00
_cell.angle_beta   90.00
_cell.angle_gamma   90.00
#
_symmetry.space_group_name_H-M   'P 1'
#
loop_
_entity.id
_entity.type
_entity.pdbx_description
1 polymer ?
#
loop_
_entity_poly.entity_id
_entity_poly.type
_entity_poly.pdbx_seq_one_letter_code
_entity_poly.pdbx_strand_id
1 'polypeptide(L)' 'MQSARRASALRRGLWVILALAVLTTVEYLVPVVAPHGNVAYLVVFALAKAGVIAHYFMHVTQLWREHQEEE' A
#
# COMPACT_ATOMS: atom_id res chain seq x y z
N MET A 1 5.21 14.45 -24.92
CA MET A 1 4.24 14.50 -23.79
C MET A 1 3.85 13.13 -23.21
N GLN A 2 3.79 12.02 -23.97
CA GLN A 2 3.47 10.68 -23.41
C GLN A 2 4.55 10.12 -22.45
N SER A 3 5.82 10.44 -22.69
CA SER A 3 6.98 10.03 -21.88
C SER A 3 6.93 10.56 -20.44
N ALA A 4 6.56 11.84 -20.24
CA ALA A 4 6.47 12.45 -18.92
C ALA A 4 5.38 11.81 -18.04
N ARG A 5 4.23 11.45 -18.61
CA ARG A 5 3.15 10.76 -17.88
C ARG A 5 3.58 9.37 -17.43
N ARG A 6 4.25 8.61 -18.31
CA ARG A 6 4.83 7.29 -17.97
C ARG A 6 5.87 7.40 -16.86
N ALA A 7 6.78 8.37 -16.92
CA ALA A 7 7.77 8.60 -15.88
C ALA A 7 7.13 8.91 -14.52
N SER A 8 6.05 9.71 -14.49
CA SER A 8 5.32 10.03 -13.26
C SER A 8 4.60 8.81 -12.66
N ALA A 9 4.08 7.91 -13.49
CA ALA A 9 3.42 6.68 -13.05
C ALA A 9 4.44 5.69 -12.48
N LEU A 10 5.59 5.52 -13.14
CA LEU A 10 6.67 4.66 -12.68
C LEU A 10 7.26 5.15 -11.34
N ARG A 11 7.43 6.46 -11.18
CA ARG A 11 7.86 7.06 -9.90
C ARG A 11 6.90 6.73 -8.76
N ARG A 12 5.58 6.83 -9.01
CA ARG A 12 4.57 6.46 -8.01
C ARG A 12 4.66 4.99 -7.66
N GLY A 13 4.72 4.11 -8.66
CA GLY A 13 4.88 2.66 -8.43
C GLY A 13 6.13 2.33 -7.61
N LEU A 14 7.26 3.00 -7.90
CA LEU A 14 8.51 2.83 -7.15
C LEU A 14 8.37 3.23 -5.68
N TRP A 15 7.72 4.37 -5.39
CA TRP A 15 7.48 4.79 -4.01
C TRP A 15 6.59 3.82 -3.25
N VAL A 16 5.54 3.29 -3.89
CA VAL A 16 4.67 2.31 -3.26
C VAL A 16 5.40 0.99 -3.00
N ILE A 17 6.23 0.53 -3.94
CA ILE A 17 7.08 -0.66 -3.74
C ILE A 17 8.04 -0.45 -2.57
N LEU A 18 8.69 0.71 -2.47
CA LEU A 18 9.58 1.01 -1.34
C LEU A 18 8.82 1.01 -0.01
N ALA A 19 7.64 1.62 0.05
CA ALA A 19 6.81 1.60 1.26
C ALA A 19 6.41 0.18 1.66
N LEU A 20 5.97 -0.65 0.70
CA LEU A 20 5.62 -2.05 0.94
C LEU A 20 6.83 -2.88 1.36
N ALA A 21 8.01 -2.62 0.79
CA ALA A 21 9.25 -3.31 1.16
C ALA A 21 9.61 -3.02 2.61
N VAL A 22 9.60 -1.76 3.03
CA VAL A 22 9.86 -1.37 4.43
C VAL A 22 8.85 -2.04 5.36
N LEU A 23 7.56 -1.99 5.02
CA LEU A 23 6.50 -2.55 5.84
C LEU A 23 6.65 -4.09 5.99
N THR A 24 7.09 -4.76 4.93
CA THR A 24 7.42 -6.19 4.94
C THR A 24 8.66 -6.50 5.78
N THR A 25 9.71 -5.68 5.68
CA THR A 25 10.92 -5.86 6.50
C THR A 25 10.60 -5.76 7.97
N VAL A 26 9.81 -4.77 8.40
CA VAL A 26 9.42 -4.62 9.80
C VAL A 26 8.55 -5.79 10.24
N GLU A 27 7.56 -6.18 9.43
CA GLU A 27 6.71 -7.35 9.69
C GLU A 27 7.54 -8.64 9.89
N TYR A 28 8.58 -8.84 9.10
CA TYR A 28 9.48 -9.99 9.23
C TYR A 28 10.33 -9.92 10.51
N LEU A 29 10.80 -8.73 10.89
CA LEU A 29 11.65 -8.56 12.07
C LEU A 29 10.87 -8.75 13.40
N VAL A 30 9.61 -8.34 13.46
CA VAL A 30 8.77 -8.48 14.67
C VAL A 30 8.76 -9.90 15.24
N PRO A 31 8.45 -10.97 14.48
CA PRO A 31 8.47 -12.34 14.99
C PRO A 31 9.88 -12.87 15.23
N VAL A 32 10.90 -12.32 14.58
CA VAL A 32 12.30 -12.68 14.84
C VAL A 32 12.74 -12.19 16.22
N VAL A 33 12.35 -10.98 16.63
CA VAL A 33 12.76 -10.40 17.93
C VAL A 33 11.80 -10.71 19.07
N ALA A 34 10.51 -10.92 18.77
CA ALA A 34 9.46 -11.24 19.73
C ALA A 34 8.68 -12.47 19.23
N PRO A 35 9.10 -13.70 19.58
CA PRO A 35 8.54 -14.93 19.02
C PRO A 35 7.10 -15.23 19.46
N HIS A 36 6.65 -14.65 20.57
CA HIS A 36 5.34 -14.92 21.17
C HIS A 36 4.49 -13.64 21.25
N GLY A 37 3.18 -13.77 21.06
CA GLY A 37 2.23 -12.66 21.22
C GLY A 37 2.24 -11.59 20.11
N ASN A 38 2.86 -11.88 18.97
CA ASN A 38 3.04 -10.95 17.85
C ASN A 38 1.87 -10.93 16.83
N VAL A 39 0.87 -11.80 16.99
CA VAL A 39 -0.26 -11.94 16.06
C VAL A 39 -0.98 -10.60 15.81
N ALA A 40 -1.25 -9.83 16.87
CA ALA A 40 -1.92 -8.54 16.74
C ALA A 40 -1.10 -7.55 15.89
N TYR A 41 0.23 -7.52 16.06
CA TYR A 41 1.11 -6.68 15.26
C TYR A 41 1.09 -7.10 13.79
N LEU A 42 1.22 -8.41 13.50
CA LEU A 42 1.19 -8.94 12.14
C LEU A 42 -0.12 -8.62 11.42
N VAL A 43 -1.25 -8.69 12.13
CA VAL A 43 -2.56 -8.29 11.59
C VAL A 43 -2.57 -6.80 11.22
N VAL A 44 -2.04 -5.92 12.07
CA VAL A 44 -1.94 -4.49 11.76
C VAL A 44 -1.05 -4.25 10.53
N PHE A 45 0.10 -4.93 10.42
CA PHE A 45 0.95 -4.84 9.23
C PHE A 45 0.26 -5.35 7.96
N ALA A 46 -0.53 -6.43 8.07
CA ALA A 46 -1.32 -6.97 6.97
C ALA A 46 -2.38 -5.97 6.49
N LEU A 47 -3.12 -5.34 7.41
CA LEU A 47 -4.12 -4.32 7.09
C LEU A 47 -3.49 -3.07 6.48
N ALA A 48 -2.35 -2.61 7.01
CA ALA A 48 -1.63 -1.48 6.46
C ALA A 48 -1.18 -1.74 5.00
N LYS A 49 -0.62 -2.94 4.72
CA LYS A 49 -0.26 -3.35 3.36
C LYS A 49 -1.49 -3.40 2.45
N ALA A 50 -2.56 -4.03 2.91
CA ALA A 50 -3.82 -4.12 2.17
C ALA A 50 -4.36 -2.72 1.82
N GLY A 51 -4.33 -1.76 2.75
CA GLY A 51 -4.75 -0.39 2.51
C GLY A 51 -3.88 0.33 1.46
N VAL A 52 -2.56 0.18 1.52
CA VAL A 52 -1.65 0.75 0.51
C VAL A 52 -1.93 0.15 -0.87
N ILE A 53 -2.10 -1.17 -0.96
CA ILE A 53 -2.41 -1.84 -2.23
C ILE A 53 -3.78 -1.40 -2.75
N ALA A 54 -4.79 -1.36 -1.88
CA ALA A 54 -6.14 -0.97 -2.23
C ALA A 54 -6.23 0.48 -2.71
N HIS A 55 -5.41 1.39 -2.16
CA HIS A 55 -5.42 2.79 -2.54
C HIS A 55 -4.67 3.06 -3.86
N TYR A 56 -3.50 2.42 -4.05
CA TYR A 56 -2.60 2.75 -5.16
C TYR A 56 -2.69 1.80 -6.36
N PHE A 57 -3.08 0.55 -6.15
CA PHE A 57 -3.14 -0.47 -7.21
C PHE A 57 -4.56 -0.96 -7.48
N MET A 58 -5.45 -0.96 -6.49
CA MET A 58 -6.86 -1.21 -6.74
C MET A 58 -7.57 0.12 -7.03
N HIS A 59 -8.45 0.12 -8.03
CA HIS A 59 -9.30 1.26 -8.34
C HIS A 59 -10.45 1.43 -7.32
N VAL A 60 -10.28 0.96 -6.08
CA VAL A 60 -11.27 1.09 -4.99
C VAL A 60 -11.58 2.57 -4.72
N THR A 61 -10.61 3.46 -4.89
CA THR A 61 -10.80 4.91 -4.81
C THR A 61 -11.59 5.50 -5.99
N GLN A 62 -11.67 4.81 -7.11
CA GLN A 62 -12.47 5.22 -8.27
C GLN A 62 -13.93 4.76 -8.16
N LEU A 63 -14.19 3.61 -7.50
CA LEU A 63 -15.55 3.12 -7.27
C LEU A 63 -16.41 4.08 -6.43
N TRP A 64 -15.80 4.88 -5.55
CA TRP A 64 -16.49 5.91 -4.77
C TRP A 64 -16.66 7.25 -5.52
N ARG A 65 -15.98 7.43 -6.66
CA ARG A 65 -16.01 8.66 -7.45
C ARG A 65 -17.19 8.76 -8.42
N GLU A 66 -17.90 7.67 -8.65
CA GLU A 66 -19.08 7.63 -9.53
C GLU A 66 -20.29 8.43 -8.97
N HIS A 67 -20.22 8.92 -7.73
CA HIS A 67 -21.37 9.49 -7.01
C HIS A 67 -21.23 10.99 -6.67
N GLN A 68 -20.48 11.76 -7.47
CA GLN A 68 -20.24 13.21 -7.26
C GLN A 68 -20.39 14.05 -8.56
N GLU A 69 -21.21 13.62 -9.53
CA GLU A 69 -21.49 14.39 -10.76
C GLU A 69 -22.95 14.88 -10.88
N GLU A 70 -23.73 14.93 -9.78
CA GLU A 70 -25.14 15.41 -9.78
C GLU A 70 -25.41 16.67 -8.94
N GLU A 71 -24.42 17.56 -8.72
CA GLU A 71 -24.70 18.91 -8.18
C GLU A 71 -24.09 20.04 -9.03
#